data_AF-A0A5A7W9Z7-F1
#
_entry.id   AF-A0A5A7W9Z7-F1
#
_cell.length_a   1.000
_cell.length_b   1.000
_cell.length_c   1.000
_cell.angle_alpha   90.00
_cell.angle_beta   90.00
_cell.angle_gamma   90.00
#
_symmetry.space_group_name_H-M   'P 1'
#
loop_
_entity.id
_entity.type
_entity.pdbx_description
1 polymer ?
#
loop_
_entity_poly.entity_id
_entity_poly.type
_entity_poly.pdbx_seq_one_letter_code
_entity_poly.pdbx_strand_id
1 'polypeptide(L)'
;MLQRPRITTRSLTYCGIFFSAGLFSAGLSPAFAADPTGDWKVEDGVAHIRVAECGGSMWGAVAWEQIPGGIDKNNPDATKKARPTLGIVTLIDMKKNAANDKWSGQVYNAKDGKFYKSTIKLGDTSDELEIEGCVLGFLCGGQTWTRVGPSIPSSPSNLTAKGALPKAGAATGGKMAPGAAPTASAAAPKAAPTPAAGAPKATAPAGQKTAAATAPGQPADIGDICLLPEINKVTH
;
A
#
# COMPACT_ATOMS: atom_id res chain seq x y z
N MET A 1 60.49 48.99 72.74
CA MET A 1 60.20 49.08 71.28
C MET A 1 60.98 47.95 70.60
N LEU A 2 60.45 47.10 69.72
CA LEU A 2 59.08 46.91 69.21
C LEU A 2 58.69 45.42 69.33
N GLN A 3 57.41 45.14 69.58
CA GLN A 3 56.86 43.78 69.62
C GLN A 3 56.21 43.47 68.27
N ARG A 4 56.77 42.55 67.48
CA ARG A 4 56.20 42.13 66.17
C ARG A 4 55.13 41.06 66.38
N PRO A 5 53.89 41.22 65.87
CA PRO A 5 52.95 40.12 65.76
C PRO A 5 53.35 39.21 64.60
N ARG A 6 53.35 37.88 64.81
CA ARG A 6 53.37 36.91 63.70
C ARG A 6 51.94 36.47 63.41
N ILE A 7 51.52 36.66 62.17
CA ILE A 7 50.17 36.39 61.70
C ILE A 7 49.96 34.87 61.55
N THR A 8 48.86 34.37 62.09
CA THR A 8 48.43 32.98 61.99
C THR A 8 47.82 32.71 60.60
N THR A 9 48.48 31.89 59.79
CA THR A 9 47.90 31.42 58.52
C THR A 9 47.38 29.99 58.69
N ARG A 10 46.05 29.82 58.71
CA ARG A 10 45.40 28.50 58.73
C ARG A 10 45.25 28.00 57.30
N SER A 11 45.98 26.95 56.92
CA SER A 11 45.76 26.27 55.64
C SER A 11 44.42 25.53 55.65
N LEU A 12 43.49 25.90 54.78
CA LEU A 12 42.33 25.07 54.45
C LEU A 12 42.71 24.14 53.28
N THR A 13 42.80 22.85 53.56
CA THR A 13 42.90 21.80 52.54
C THR A 13 41.54 21.65 51.84
N TYR A 14 41.48 22.00 50.56
CA TYR A 14 40.25 21.90 49.76
C TYR A 14 40.26 20.57 48.97
N CYS A 15 39.46 19.59 49.39
CA CYS A 15 39.27 18.35 48.62
C CYS A 15 38.43 18.65 47.37
N GLY A 16 39.09 18.74 46.21
CA GLY A 16 38.42 18.91 44.92
C GLY A 16 37.70 17.63 44.48
N ILE A 17 36.37 17.66 44.48
CA ILE A 17 35.55 16.63 43.85
C ILE A 17 35.51 16.93 42.34
N PHE A 18 36.29 16.18 41.55
CA PHE A 18 36.20 16.22 40.09
C PHE A 18 34.96 15.46 39.62
N PHE A 19 33.84 16.18 39.46
CA PHE A 19 32.65 15.65 38.80
C PHE A 19 32.84 15.71 37.27
N SER A 20 33.47 14.68 36.71
CA SER A 20 33.62 14.52 35.26
C SER A 20 32.27 14.21 34.61
N ALA A 21 31.61 15.26 34.10
CA ALA A 21 30.35 15.14 33.36
C ALA A 21 30.57 14.44 32.01
N GLY A 22 30.49 13.12 32.00
CA GLY A 22 30.46 12.31 30.77
C GLY A 22 29.19 12.60 29.98
N LEU A 23 29.30 13.35 28.89
CA LEU A 23 28.19 13.67 28.00
C LEU A 23 27.80 12.41 27.20
N PHE A 24 26.93 11.59 27.79
CA PHE A 24 26.47 10.34 27.18
C PHE A 24 25.48 10.64 26.06
N SER A 25 25.99 10.87 24.84
CA SER A 25 25.19 11.05 23.63
C SER A 25 24.47 9.74 23.28
N ALA A 26 23.31 9.51 23.88
CA ALA A 26 22.41 8.44 23.49
C ALA A 26 21.98 8.65 22.03
N GLY A 27 22.44 7.79 21.13
CA GLY A 27 22.03 7.82 19.73
C GLY A 27 20.55 7.45 19.61
N LEU A 28 19.70 8.40 19.23
CA LEU A 28 18.35 8.08 18.79
C LEU A 28 18.43 7.39 17.42
N SER A 29 18.54 6.07 17.43
CA SER A 29 18.20 5.27 16.25
C SER A 29 16.72 5.53 15.91
N PRO A 30 16.38 5.96 14.69
CA PRO A 30 14.98 6.10 14.31
C PRO A 30 14.31 4.72 14.37
N ALA A 31 13.29 4.60 15.22
CA ALA A 31 12.43 3.43 15.21
C ALA A 31 11.69 3.40 13.86
N PHE A 32 12.03 2.44 13.00
CA PHE A 32 11.24 2.19 11.80
C PHE A 32 9.85 1.71 12.24
N ALA A 33 8.84 2.55 12.07
CA ALA A 33 7.46 2.17 12.34
C ALA A 33 7.05 0.98 11.47
N ALA A 34 6.29 0.05 12.04
CA ALA A 34 5.73 -1.09 11.33
C ALA A 34 4.87 -0.61 10.14
N ASP A 35 5.29 -0.96 8.92
CA ASP A 35 4.67 -0.53 7.67
C ASP A 35 4.03 -1.73 6.93
N PRO A 36 2.70 -1.91 7.05
CA PRO A 36 1.99 -3.03 6.44
C PRO A 36 1.64 -2.77 4.96
N THR A 37 2.05 -1.64 4.37
CA THR A 37 1.73 -1.33 2.97
C THR A 37 2.47 -2.26 2.00
N GLY A 38 1.92 -2.42 0.79
CA GLY A 38 2.42 -3.32 -0.26
C GLY A 38 1.44 -4.45 -0.60
N ASP A 39 1.89 -5.40 -1.42
CA ASP A 39 1.07 -6.50 -1.90
C ASP A 39 1.31 -7.78 -1.07
N TRP A 40 0.22 -8.45 -0.69
CA TRP A 40 0.22 -9.59 0.22
C TRP A 40 -0.52 -10.76 -0.40
N LYS A 41 0.16 -11.91 -0.54
CA LYS A 41 -0.45 -13.16 -0.96
C LYS A 41 -1.19 -13.78 0.23
N VAL A 42 -2.49 -14.03 0.05
CA VAL A 42 -3.31 -14.70 1.06
C VAL A 42 -2.82 -16.13 1.32
N GLU A 43 -3.13 -16.69 2.49
CA GLU A 43 -2.57 -17.97 2.96
C GLU A 43 -2.79 -19.13 1.98
N ASP A 44 -3.99 -19.24 1.38
CA ASP A 44 -4.31 -20.28 0.40
C ASP A 44 -3.79 -20.00 -1.03
N GLY A 45 -3.12 -18.86 -1.24
CA GLY A 45 -2.48 -18.48 -2.49
C GLY A 45 -3.42 -18.07 -3.63
N VAL A 46 -4.74 -17.97 -3.42
CA VAL A 46 -5.68 -17.73 -4.54
C VAL A 46 -5.77 -16.25 -4.98
N ALA A 47 -5.23 -15.32 -4.18
CA ALA A 47 -5.29 -13.89 -4.45
C ALA A 47 -4.09 -13.13 -3.84
N HIS A 48 -3.79 -11.95 -4.38
CA HIS A 48 -2.97 -10.94 -3.71
C HIS A 48 -3.83 -9.74 -3.33
N ILE A 49 -3.67 -9.25 -2.11
CA ILE A 49 -4.31 -8.03 -1.60
C ILE A 49 -3.26 -6.93 -1.56
N ARG A 50 -3.49 -5.83 -2.29
CA ARG A 50 -2.70 -4.60 -2.12
C ARG A 50 -3.21 -3.86 -0.91
N VAL A 51 -2.30 -3.46 -0.01
CA VAL A 51 -2.56 -2.69 1.20
C VAL A 51 -1.92 -1.30 1.08
N ALA A 52 -2.67 -0.26 1.41
CA ALA A 52 -2.24 1.14 1.37
C ALA A 52 -2.91 1.95 2.48
N GLU A 53 -2.31 3.08 2.85
CA GLU A 53 -2.95 4.05 3.72
C GLU A 53 -3.80 5.03 2.89
N CYS A 54 -5.10 5.09 3.18
CA CYS A 54 -6.04 5.99 2.51
C CYS A 54 -6.87 6.72 3.57
N GLY A 55 -6.71 8.05 3.65
CA GLY A 55 -7.44 8.90 4.61
C GLY A 55 -7.16 8.61 6.09
N GLY A 56 -5.94 8.16 6.44
CA GLY A 56 -5.53 7.89 7.82
C GLY A 56 -5.93 6.51 8.37
N SER A 57 -6.55 5.66 7.55
CA SER A 57 -6.77 4.24 7.83
C SER A 57 -6.04 3.37 6.81
N MET A 58 -5.63 2.17 7.21
CA MET A 58 -5.16 1.15 6.28
C MET A 58 -6.36 0.51 5.57
N TRP A 59 -6.22 0.31 4.26
CA TRP A 59 -7.20 -0.34 3.40
C TRP A 59 -6.51 -1.41 2.57
N GLY A 60 -7.27 -2.41 2.13
CA GLY A 60 -6.74 -3.49 1.31
C GLY A 60 -7.74 -3.93 0.25
N ALA A 61 -7.30 -4.12 -0.99
CA ALA A 61 -8.15 -4.57 -2.09
C ALA A 61 -7.48 -5.65 -2.94
N VAL A 62 -8.29 -6.52 -3.55
CA VAL A 62 -7.81 -7.59 -4.45
C VAL A 62 -7.10 -6.98 -5.66
N ALA A 63 -5.80 -7.23 -5.77
CA ALA A 63 -4.93 -6.69 -6.83
C ALA A 63 -4.41 -7.76 -7.81
N TRP A 64 -4.56 -9.04 -7.46
CA TRP A 64 -4.31 -10.17 -8.35
C TRP A 64 -5.13 -11.40 -7.91
N GLU A 65 -5.44 -12.28 -8.85
CA GLU A 65 -6.20 -13.52 -8.65
C GLU A 65 -5.54 -14.67 -9.39
N GLN A 66 -5.48 -15.86 -8.76
CA GLN A 66 -4.99 -17.08 -9.40
C GLN A 66 -5.90 -17.53 -10.55
N ILE A 67 -7.21 -17.31 -10.41
CA ILE A 67 -8.22 -17.57 -11.45
C ILE A 67 -8.98 -16.25 -11.67
N PRO A 68 -8.63 -15.47 -12.72
CA PRO A 68 -9.25 -14.17 -12.97
C PRO A 68 -10.67 -14.30 -13.51
N GLY A 69 -11.46 -13.23 -13.36
CA GLY A 69 -12.82 -13.14 -13.89
C GLY A 69 -13.91 -13.63 -12.94
N GLY A 70 -13.60 -13.74 -11.64
CA GLY A 70 -14.62 -13.97 -10.61
C GLY A 70 -15.59 -12.79 -10.46
N ILE A 71 -16.73 -13.08 -9.83
CA ILE A 71 -17.74 -12.08 -9.44
C ILE A 71 -18.18 -12.29 -8.00
N ASP A 72 -18.61 -11.22 -7.34
CA ASP A 72 -18.99 -11.19 -5.91
C ASP A 72 -20.36 -11.82 -5.61
N LYS A 73 -20.62 -13.01 -6.16
CA LYS A 73 -21.93 -13.70 -6.14
C LYS A 73 -22.59 -13.82 -4.76
N ASN A 74 -21.78 -13.83 -3.71
CA ASN A 74 -22.20 -14.02 -2.32
C ASN A 74 -22.54 -12.69 -1.60
N ASN A 75 -22.29 -11.53 -2.21
CA ASN A 75 -22.45 -10.25 -1.53
C ASN A 75 -23.89 -10.08 -0.97
N PRO A 76 -24.06 -9.66 0.30
CA PRO A 76 -25.39 -9.44 0.88
C PRO A 76 -26.15 -8.32 0.17
N ASP A 77 -25.45 -7.34 -0.41
CA ASP A 77 -26.02 -6.33 -1.30
C ASP A 77 -26.23 -6.91 -2.70
N ALA A 78 -27.49 -7.08 -3.10
CA ALA A 78 -27.87 -7.60 -4.41
C ALA A 78 -27.30 -6.78 -5.58
N THR A 79 -27.09 -5.47 -5.41
CA THR A 79 -26.51 -4.60 -6.46
C THR A 79 -25.03 -4.87 -6.70
N LYS A 80 -24.33 -5.43 -5.71
CA LYS A 80 -22.90 -5.75 -5.77
C LYS A 80 -22.61 -7.16 -6.29
N LYS A 81 -23.59 -8.06 -6.36
CA LYS A 81 -23.38 -9.48 -6.73
C LYS A 81 -22.75 -9.72 -8.11
N ALA A 82 -22.87 -8.74 -9.01
CA ALA A 82 -22.30 -8.79 -10.36
C ALA A 82 -20.96 -8.04 -10.50
N ARG A 83 -20.42 -7.44 -9.43
CA ARG A 83 -19.12 -6.75 -9.50
C ARG A 83 -17.97 -7.76 -9.65
N PRO A 84 -16.91 -7.45 -10.42
CA PRO A 84 -15.70 -8.26 -10.48
C PRO A 84 -15.09 -8.47 -9.09
N THR A 85 -14.41 -9.59 -8.89
CA THR A 85 -13.67 -9.86 -7.65
C THR A 85 -12.36 -9.09 -7.54
N LEU A 86 -11.68 -8.83 -8.67
CA LEU A 86 -10.59 -7.86 -8.76
C LEU A 86 -11.07 -6.46 -8.33
N GLY A 87 -10.33 -5.81 -7.44
CA GLY A 87 -10.68 -4.50 -6.87
C GLY A 87 -11.71 -4.52 -5.74
N ILE A 88 -12.20 -5.69 -5.31
CA ILE A 88 -12.98 -5.78 -4.07
C ILE A 88 -12.13 -5.31 -2.90
N VAL A 89 -12.68 -4.39 -2.10
CA VAL A 89 -12.10 -3.98 -0.82
C VAL A 89 -12.28 -5.13 0.19
N THR A 90 -11.16 -5.69 0.62
CA THR A 90 -11.07 -6.81 1.57
C THR A 90 -10.75 -6.31 2.98
N LEU A 91 -9.78 -5.42 3.15
CA LEU A 91 -9.49 -4.77 4.44
C LEU A 91 -10.14 -3.39 4.47
N ILE A 92 -10.99 -3.14 5.46
CA ILE A 92 -11.88 -1.99 5.53
C ILE A 92 -11.58 -1.20 6.81
N ASP A 93 -11.24 0.08 6.64
CA ASP A 93 -11.06 1.07 7.72
C ASP A 93 -10.20 0.55 8.89
N MET A 94 -9.04 -0.03 8.57
CA MET A 94 -8.12 -0.59 9.58
C MET A 94 -7.36 0.56 10.26
N LYS A 95 -7.84 1.00 11.43
CA LYS A 95 -7.28 2.11 12.20
C LYS A 95 -6.13 1.65 13.09
N LYS A 96 -4.99 2.34 13.06
CA LYS A 96 -3.82 2.02 13.92
C LYS A 96 -4.20 2.15 15.40
N ASN A 97 -3.89 1.11 16.18
CA ASN A 97 -3.94 1.15 17.62
C ASN A 97 -2.55 1.51 18.17
N ALA A 98 -2.46 2.64 18.86
CA ALA A 98 -1.20 3.16 19.39
C ALA A 98 -0.62 2.36 20.57
N ALA A 99 -1.38 1.42 21.16
CA ALA A 99 -0.98 0.69 22.36
C ALA A 99 -0.41 -0.71 22.11
N ASN A 100 -0.59 -1.29 20.92
CA ASN A 100 -0.24 -2.70 20.65
C ASN A 100 0.23 -2.99 19.22
N ASP A 101 0.59 -1.95 18.47
CA ASP A 101 1.03 -1.98 17.08
C ASP A 101 0.09 -2.64 16.04
N LYS A 102 -1.10 -3.10 16.44
CA LYS A 102 -2.13 -3.61 15.54
C LYS A 102 -2.86 -2.48 14.81
N TRP A 103 -3.58 -2.81 13.75
CA TRP A 103 -4.68 -1.99 13.22
C TRP A 103 -5.98 -2.76 13.39
N SER A 104 -7.08 -2.07 13.67
CA SER A 104 -8.41 -2.67 13.92
C SER A 104 -9.45 -2.09 12.96
N GLY A 105 -10.28 -2.96 12.38
CA GLY A 105 -11.29 -2.58 11.40
C GLY A 105 -12.18 -3.77 11.03
N GLN A 106 -12.47 -3.93 9.74
CA GLN A 106 -13.28 -5.05 9.23
C GLN A 106 -12.62 -5.76 8.04
N VAL A 107 -12.87 -7.07 7.93
CA VAL A 107 -12.55 -7.86 6.72
C VAL A 107 -13.83 -8.25 6.01
N TYR A 108 -13.91 -8.03 4.69
CA TYR A 108 -14.93 -8.61 3.82
C TYR A 108 -14.40 -9.87 3.13
N ASN A 109 -15.11 -10.99 3.25
CA ASN A 109 -14.78 -12.24 2.56
C ASN A 109 -15.77 -12.52 1.42
N ALA A 110 -15.35 -12.31 0.17
CA ALA A 110 -16.19 -12.60 -1.01
C ALA A 110 -16.56 -14.09 -1.15
N LYS A 111 -15.85 -15.02 -0.48
CA LYS A 111 -16.14 -16.46 -0.55
C LYS A 111 -17.44 -16.85 0.18
N ASP A 112 -17.84 -16.10 1.21
CA ASP A 112 -19.05 -16.34 2.00
C ASP A 112 -19.97 -15.12 2.14
N GLY A 113 -19.55 -13.95 1.66
CA GLY A 113 -20.32 -12.70 1.69
C GLY A 113 -20.32 -12.01 3.06
N LYS A 114 -19.48 -12.43 4.01
CA LYS A 114 -19.53 -11.92 5.40
C LYS A 114 -18.50 -10.84 5.68
N PHE A 115 -18.85 -10.03 6.68
CA PHE A 115 -17.96 -9.04 7.29
C PHE A 115 -17.55 -9.53 8.68
N TYR A 116 -16.26 -9.44 8.96
CA TYR A 116 -15.63 -9.87 10.21
C TYR A 116 -15.05 -8.66 10.92
N LYS A 117 -15.24 -8.56 12.24
CA LYS A 117 -14.44 -7.63 13.04
C LYS A 117 -13.04 -8.20 13.13
N SER A 118 -12.04 -7.42 12.74
CA SER A 118 -10.70 -7.93 12.50
C SER A 118 -9.60 -7.00 12.97
N THR A 119 -8.44 -7.60 13.22
CA THR A 119 -7.19 -6.87 13.41
C THR A 119 -6.13 -7.37 12.43
N ILE A 120 -5.22 -6.48 12.04
CA ILE A 120 -4.00 -6.84 11.33
C ILE A 120 -2.77 -6.43 12.14
N LYS A 121 -1.68 -7.19 12.04
CA LYS A 121 -0.34 -6.77 12.49
C LYS A 121 0.72 -7.39 11.60
N LEU A 122 1.91 -6.78 11.53
CA LEU A 122 3.08 -7.51 11.04
C LEU A 122 3.40 -8.66 12.01
N GLY A 123 3.88 -9.77 11.45
CA GLY A 123 4.35 -10.92 12.20
C GLY A 123 5.74 -10.70 12.81
N ASP A 124 6.45 -11.80 13.08
CA ASP A 124 7.83 -11.76 13.56
C ASP A 124 8.80 -11.20 12.49
N THR A 125 8.41 -11.30 11.21
CA THR A 125 9.12 -10.72 10.07
C THR A 125 8.31 -9.62 9.37
N SER A 126 9.00 -8.73 8.65
CA SER A 126 8.37 -7.71 7.79
C SER A 126 7.61 -8.30 6.59
N ASP A 127 7.78 -9.60 6.33
CA ASP A 127 7.23 -10.32 5.18
C ASP A 127 6.01 -11.18 5.55
N GLU A 128 5.55 -11.07 6.80
CA GLU A 128 4.35 -11.70 7.34
C GLU A 128 3.35 -10.64 7.80
N LEU A 129 2.09 -10.78 7.38
CA LEU A 129 0.97 -10.01 7.89
C LEU A 129 -0.03 -10.99 8.51
N GLU A 130 -0.21 -10.91 9.83
CA GLU A 130 -1.23 -11.67 10.53
C GLU A 130 -2.57 -10.93 10.45
N ILE A 131 -3.59 -11.65 9.97
CA ILE A 131 -4.98 -11.20 9.92
C ILE A 131 -5.74 -12.06 10.94
N GLU A 132 -6.37 -11.43 11.92
CA GLU A 132 -7.24 -12.09 12.91
C GLU A 132 -8.67 -11.58 12.71
N GLY A 133 -9.68 -12.45 12.73
CA GLY A 133 -11.07 -12.10 12.51
C GLY A 133 -12.04 -12.92 13.35
N CYS A 134 -12.99 -12.26 13.99
CA CYS A 134 -13.94 -12.89 14.92
C CYS A 134 -15.40 -12.79 14.45
N VAL A 135 -16.08 -13.93 14.40
CA VAL A 135 -17.55 -14.01 14.28
C VAL A 135 -18.15 -13.85 15.67
N LEU A 136 -19.08 -12.90 15.80
CA LEU A 136 -19.79 -12.55 17.05
C LEU A 136 -18.89 -12.22 18.26
N GLY A 137 -17.59 -11.98 18.04
CA GLY A 137 -16.63 -11.59 19.07
C GLY A 137 -16.04 -12.74 19.91
N PHE A 138 -16.38 -14.01 19.63
CA PHE A 138 -15.85 -15.17 20.37
C PHE A 138 -15.39 -16.33 19.48
N LEU A 139 -15.88 -16.45 18.24
CA LEU A 139 -15.38 -17.43 17.27
C LEU A 139 -14.34 -16.74 16.38
N CYS A 140 -13.10 -16.69 16.87
CA CYS A 140 -11.98 -16.08 16.17
C CYS A 140 -11.18 -17.12 15.37
N GLY A 141 -10.76 -16.73 14.18
CA GLY A 141 -9.79 -17.43 13.35
C GLY A 141 -8.80 -16.42 12.79
N GLY A 142 -7.72 -16.90 12.17
CA GLY A 142 -6.73 -16.03 11.55
C GLY A 142 -6.09 -16.64 10.31
N GLN A 143 -5.32 -15.82 9.61
CA GLN A 143 -4.48 -16.19 8.49
C GLN A 143 -3.15 -15.44 8.59
N THR A 144 -2.06 -16.05 8.14
CA THR A 144 -0.80 -15.35 7.89
C THR A 144 -0.61 -15.17 6.40
N TRP A 145 -0.65 -13.92 5.95
CA TRP A 145 -0.38 -13.56 4.56
C TRP A 145 1.12 -13.31 4.39
N THR A 146 1.63 -13.61 3.20
CA THR A 146 3.06 -13.49 2.86
C THR A 146 3.29 -12.37 1.87
N ARG A 147 4.31 -11.55 2.09
CA ARG A 147 4.60 -10.40 1.23
C ARG A 147 4.99 -10.85 -0.17
N VAL A 148 4.45 -10.17 -1.18
CA VAL A 148 4.88 -10.30 -2.58
C VAL A 148 5.93 -9.22 -2.83
N GLY A 149 7.17 -9.64 -3.10
CA GLY A 149 8.28 -8.72 -3.34
C GLY A 149 8.50 -8.37 -4.82
N PRO A 150 9.23 -7.27 -5.11
CA PRO A 150 9.22 -6.03 -4.33
C PRO A 150 7.80 -5.41 -4.37
N SER A 151 7.46 -4.53 -3.42
CA SER A 151 6.15 -3.87 -3.42
C SER A 151 5.86 -3.23 -4.78
N ILE A 152 4.74 -3.58 -5.42
CA ILE A 152 4.30 -2.90 -6.64
C ILE A 152 4.14 -1.43 -6.23
N PRO A 153 4.78 -0.47 -6.94
CA PRO A 153 5.00 0.88 -6.44
C PRO A 153 3.72 1.46 -5.88
N SER A 154 3.70 1.54 -4.54
CA SER A 154 2.53 1.97 -3.80
C SER A 154 2.19 3.39 -4.26
N SER A 155 0.89 3.65 -4.42
CA SER A 155 0.39 4.89 -5.04
C SER A 155 1.12 6.13 -4.53
N PRO A 156 1.28 7.20 -5.36
CA PRO A 156 1.67 8.53 -4.90
C PRO A 156 0.99 9.00 -3.60
N SER A 157 -0.22 8.52 -3.31
CA SER A 157 -0.92 8.67 -2.03
C SER A 157 -0.08 8.23 -0.80
N ASN A 158 0.61 7.08 -0.87
CA ASN A 158 1.48 6.57 0.21
C ASN A 158 2.78 7.37 0.37
N LEU A 159 3.31 7.95 -0.72
CA LEU A 159 4.46 8.87 -0.64
C LEU A 159 4.12 10.16 0.14
N THR A 160 2.83 10.55 0.09
CA THR A 160 2.33 11.74 0.78
C THR A 160 2.18 11.49 2.29
N ALA A 161 1.73 10.30 2.70
CA ALA A 161 1.66 9.90 4.11
C ALA A 161 3.06 9.83 4.78
N LYS A 162 4.09 9.43 4.03
CA LYS A 162 5.47 9.27 4.55
C LYS A 162 6.27 10.58 4.65
N GLY A 163 5.66 11.73 4.37
CA GLY A 163 6.24 13.06 4.62
C GLY A 163 7.43 13.45 3.73
N ALA A 164 7.71 12.71 2.66
CA ALA A 164 8.86 12.94 1.79
C ALA A 164 8.50 12.79 0.31
N LEU A 165 8.18 13.91 -0.36
CA LEU A 165 8.42 13.99 -1.79
C LEU A 165 9.94 13.97 -2.02
N PRO A 166 10.50 13.00 -2.77
CA PRO A 166 11.80 13.23 -3.38
C PRO A 166 11.65 14.42 -4.34
N LYS A 167 12.31 15.54 -4.03
CA LYS A 167 12.43 16.67 -4.95
C LYS A 167 12.94 16.12 -6.28
N ALA A 168 12.23 16.41 -7.38
CA ALA A 168 12.64 15.99 -8.72
C ALA A 168 14.07 16.51 -9.02
N GLY A 169 15.04 15.63 -8.82
CA GLY A 169 16.47 15.91 -8.89
C GLY A 169 17.01 15.46 -10.24
N ALA A 170 17.65 16.39 -10.94
CA ALA A 170 18.15 16.20 -12.29
C ALA A 170 18.94 14.89 -12.48
N ALA A 171 18.46 14.01 -13.37
CA ALA A 171 19.30 13.02 -14.00
C ALA A 171 20.12 13.72 -15.11
N THR A 172 21.38 14.03 -14.81
CA THR A 172 22.37 14.49 -15.77
C THR A 172 22.64 13.41 -16.83
N GLY A 173 22.96 13.85 -18.05
CA GLY A 173 22.94 12.97 -19.22
C GLY A 173 24.03 11.89 -19.26
N GLY A 174 23.63 10.68 -19.65
CA GLY A 174 24.49 9.61 -20.18
C GLY A 174 24.08 9.32 -21.63
N LYS A 175 25.05 9.11 -22.53
CA LYS A 175 24.88 9.27 -23.99
C LYS A 175 25.26 8.02 -24.78
N MET A 176 24.29 7.39 -25.43
CA MET A 176 24.42 6.60 -26.68
C MET A 176 23.01 6.16 -27.11
N ALA A 177 22.59 6.03 -28.37
CA ALA A 177 22.95 6.48 -29.71
C ALA A 177 21.80 5.93 -30.62
N PRO A 178 21.58 6.40 -31.86
CA PRO A 178 20.23 6.41 -32.44
C PRO A 178 19.85 5.14 -33.22
N GLY A 179 18.62 4.65 -32.99
CA GLY A 179 17.93 3.68 -33.84
C GLY A 179 16.90 4.39 -34.73
N ALA A 180 16.98 4.19 -36.05
CA ALA A 180 16.24 4.96 -37.04
C ALA A 180 14.81 4.46 -37.32
N ALA A 181 13.99 5.37 -37.83
CA ALA A 181 12.74 5.09 -38.55
C ALA A 181 12.54 6.18 -39.63
N PRO A 182 11.70 5.99 -40.66
CA PRO A 182 11.20 4.73 -41.25
C PRO A 182 11.52 4.64 -42.77
N THR A 183 11.26 3.50 -43.40
CA THR A 183 11.11 3.42 -44.87
C THR A 183 9.85 2.65 -45.24
N ALA A 184 8.95 3.31 -45.97
CA ALA A 184 7.76 2.70 -46.54
C ALA A 184 8.12 1.81 -47.74
N SER A 185 7.31 0.77 -47.98
CA SER A 185 7.19 0.14 -49.30
C SER A 185 5.73 -0.24 -49.52
N ALA A 186 5.24 0.02 -50.73
CA ALA A 186 3.85 -0.19 -51.12
C ALA A 186 3.68 -1.49 -51.89
N ALA A 187 2.55 -2.17 -51.69
CA ALA A 187 2.00 -3.13 -52.65
C ALA A 187 0.48 -3.26 -52.46
N ALA A 188 -0.27 -3.07 -53.55
CA ALA A 188 -1.67 -3.49 -53.68
C ALA A 188 -1.73 -4.69 -54.65
N PRO A 189 -2.86 -5.43 -54.75
CA PRO A 189 -3.84 -5.04 -55.78
C PRO A 189 -5.32 -5.41 -55.55
N LYS A 190 -6.20 -4.52 -56.04
CA LYS A 190 -7.53 -4.74 -56.69
C LYS A 190 -8.64 -5.54 -55.97
N ALA A 191 -9.85 -5.48 -56.54
CA ALA A 191 -11.13 -5.55 -55.79
C ALA A 191 -12.28 -6.32 -56.50
N ALA A 192 -13.26 -6.73 -55.68
CA ALA A 192 -14.71 -6.88 -55.96
C ALA A 192 -15.18 -8.00 -56.93
N PRO A 193 -16.48 -8.45 -56.89
CA PRO A 193 -17.65 -7.84 -56.24
C PRO A 193 -18.60 -8.74 -55.38
N THR A 194 -19.59 -8.06 -54.78
CA THR A 194 -20.79 -8.48 -54.00
C THR A 194 -21.98 -8.93 -54.91
N PRO A 195 -23.25 -9.16 -54.46
CA PRO A 195 -23.96 -8.93 -53.16
C PRO A 195 -24.49 -10.23 -52.51
N ALA A 196 -25.44 -10.32 -51.55
CA ALA A 196 -26.39 -9.42 -50.86
C ALA A 196 -26.78 -10.06 -49.47
N ALA A 197 -27.65 -9.59 -48.56
CA ALA A 197 -28.42 -8.36 -48.27
C ALA A 197 -29.03 -8.47 -46.83
N GLY A 198 -29.56 -7.38 -46.24
CA GLY A 198 -30.44 -7.43 -45.03
C GLY A 198 -30.12 -6.41 -43.92
N ALA A 199 -31.11 -5.58 -43.54
CA ALA A 199 -31.09 -4.57 -42.47
C ALA A 199 -32.46 -4.63 -41.71
N PRO A 200 -32.74 -3.95 -40.55
CA PRO A 200 -32.16 -2.67 -40.11
C PRO A 200 -31.88 -2.43 -38.59
N LYS A 201 -30.83 -1.62 -38.36
CA LYS A 201 -30.69 -0.47 -37.43
C LYS A 201 -31.60 -0.36 -36.18
N ALA A 202 -30.95 -0.29 -35.01
CA ALA A 202 -31.39 0.49 -33.83
C ALA A 202 -30.19 1.28 -33.24
N THR A 203 -30.47 2.41 -32.59
CA THR A 203 -29.50 3.47 -32.24
C THR A 203 -28.73 3.27 -30.93
N ALA A 204 -27.45 3.64 -30.92
CA ALA A 204 -26.64 3.80 -29.72
C ALA A 204 -26.57 5.27 -29.26
N PRO A 205 -26.42 5.55 -27.95
CA PRO A 205 -25.68 6.70 -27.46
C PRO A 205 -24.22 6.33 -27.17
N ALA A 206 -23.30 7.26 -27.42
CA ALA A 206 -21.87 7.04 -27.22
C ALA A 206 -21.40 7.40 -25.80
N GLY A 207 -20.20 6.93 -25.42
CA GLY A 207 -19.36 7.70 -24.49
C GLY A 207 -18.98 7.07 -23.14
N GLN A 208 -18.61 5.80 -23.09
CA GLN A 208 -17.64 5.37 -22.07
C GLN A 208 -16.28 5.14 -22.75
N LYS A 209 -15.28 5.96 -22.36
CA LYS A 209 -13.88 5.71 -22.69
C LYS A 209 -13.50 4.37 -22.06
N THR A 210 -13.33 3.35 -22.89
CA THR A 210 -12.79 2.06 -22.48
C THR A 210 -11.41 2.25 -21.85
N ALA A 211 -11.14 1.46 -20.82
CA ALA A 211 -9.83 1.41 -20.19
C ALA A 211 -8.73 1.15 -21.24
N ALA A 212 -7.56 1.76 -21.04
CA ALA A 212 -6.40 1.48 -21.89
C ALA A 212 -6.09 -0.02 -21.83
N ALA A 213 -6.01 -0.66 -23.00
CA ALA A 213 -5.66 -2.07 -23.07
C ALA A 213 -4.19 -2.26 -22.66
N THR A 214 -3.98 -2.88 -21.49
CA THR A 214 -2.64 -3.25 -21.00
C THR A 214 -1.99 -4.27 -21.94
N ALA A 215 -0.69 -4.15 -22.16
CA ALA A 215 0.07 -5.08 -23.00
C ALA A 215 0.08 -6.51 -22.41
N PRO A 216 0.22 -7.56 -23.24
CA PRO A 216 0.21 -8.94 -22.76
C PRO A 216 1.38 -9.21 -21.80
N GLY A 217 1.08 -9.68 -20.58
CA GLY A 217 2.09 -10.17 -19.63
C GLY A 217 2.22 -9.37 -18.33
N GLN A 218 1.57 -8.21 -18.16
CA GLN A 218 1.40 -7.64 -16.82
C GLN A 218 0.18 -8.26 -16.11
N PRO A 219 0.24 -8.54 -14.79
CA PRO A 219 -0.95 -8.77 -14.01
C PRO A 219 -1.89 -7.56 -14.11
N ALA A 220 -3.19 -7.78 -13.98
CA ALA A 220 -4.20 -6.72 -14.06
C ALA A 220 -4.05 -5.76 -12.87
N ASP A 221 -3.21 -4.74 -13.04
CA ASP A 221 -2.92 -3.79 -11.97
C ASP A 221 -4.15 -2.91 -11.71
N ILE A 222 -4.71 -3.04 -10.50
CA ILE A 222 -5.83 -2.23 -10.03
C ILE A 222 -5.44 -0.76 -9.82
N GLY A 223 -4.13 -0.45 -9.85
CA GLY A 223 -3.58 0.90 -9.69
C GLY A 223 -3.63 1.38 -8.25
N ASP A 224 -4.00 2.65 -8.04
CA ASP A 224 -4.19 3.20 -6.70
C ASP A 224 -5.51 2.73 -6.09
N ILE A 225 -5.43 1.89 -5.06
CA ILE A 225 -6.61 1.44 -4.31
C ILE A 225 -7.31 2.60 -3.61
N CYS A 226 -6.62 3.68 -3.23
CA CYS A 226 -7.25 4.84 -2.61
C CYS A 226 -8.22 5.59 -3.54
N LEU A 227 -8.13 5.37 -4.85
CA LEU A 227 -9.08 5.92 -5.83
C LEU A 227 -10.32 5.04 -6.04
N LEU A 228 -10.37 3.83 -5.45
CA LEU A 228 -11.53 2.95 -5.57
C LEU A 228 -12.78 3.63 -4.98
N PRO A 229 -13.95 3.57 -5.65
CA PRO A 229 -15.15 4.31 -5.20
C PRO A 229 -15.66 3.94 -3.80
N GLU A 230 -15.31 2.77 -3.28
CA GLU A 230 -15.68 2.34 -1.93
C GLU A 230 -14.73 2.85 -0.84
N ILE A 231 -13.51 3.26 -1.21
CA ILE A 231 -12.51 3.85 -0.30
C ILE A 231 -12.61 5.38 -0.34
N ASN A 232 -12.55 5.97 -1.54
CA ASN A 232 -12.55 7.42 -1.75
C ASN A 232 -13.80 8.13 -1.15
N LYS A 233 -14.97 7.48 -1.16
CA LYS A 233 -16.20 8.01 -0.55
C LYS A 233 -16.19 8.03 0.99
N VAL A 234 -15.25 7.37 1.63
CA VAL A 234 -15.10 7.33 3.09
C VAL A 234 -14.05 8.34 3.57
N THR A 235 -13.19 8.82 2.66
CA THR A 235 -12.08 9.72 2.96
C THR A 235 -12.40 11.21 2.75
N HIS A 236 -13.66 11.56 2.50
CA HIS A 236 -14.19 12.91 2.26
C HIS A 236 -15.44 13.18 3.10
#